data_AF-A0A558GXB7-F1
#
_entry.id   AF-A0A558GXB7-F1
#
_cell.length_a   1.000
_cell.length_b   1.000
_cell.length_c   1.000
_cell.angle_alpha   90.00
_cell.angle_beta   90.00
_cell.angle_gamma   90.00
#
_symmetry.space_group_name_H-M   'P 1'
#
loop_
_entity.id
_entity.type
_entity.pdbx_description
1 polymer ?
#
loop_
_entity_poly.entity_id
_entity_poly.type
_entity_poly.pdbx_seq_one_letter_code
_entity_poly.pdbx_strand_id
1 'polypeptide(L)'
;MSKQLTAQAPVDPIVLGKMGSSYGIRGWLRVFSSTEDAESIFDYQPWFIQKAGQWQQVQLESWKHHNQDMIIKLKGVDDRDAANLLTNCEIVVDSSQLPQLEEGA
;
A
#
# COMPACT_ATOMS: atom_id res chain seq x y z
N MET A 1 -26.47 9.77 5.80
CA MET A 1 -25.40 10.03 4.82
C MET A 1 -24.62 8.74 4.63
N SER A 2 -25.13 7.86 3.78
CA SER A 2 -24.56 6.53 3.50
C SER A 2 -23.39 6.73 2.54
N LYS A 3 -22.15 6.83 3.05
CA LYS A 3 -20.97 6.69 2.19
C LYS A 3 -20.93 5.24 1.73
N GLN A 4 -21.51 4.98 0.56
CA GLN A 4 -21.29 3.74 -0.19
C GLN A 4 -19.78 3.63 -0.44
N LEU A 5 -19.14 2.69 0.26
CA LEU A 5 -17.83 2.15 -0.08
C LEU A 5 -17.99 1.28 -1.34
N THR A 6 -18.35 1.90 -2.46
CA THR A 6 -18.12 1.30 -3.77
C THR A 6 -16.62 1.31 -3.99
N ALA A 7 -16.06 0.17 -4.39
CA ALA A 7 -14.67 0.00 -4.80
C ALA A 7 -14.37 0.83 -6.06
N GLN A 8 -14.41 2.15 -5.91
CA GLN A 8 -14.06 3.13 -6.91
C GLN A 8 -12.56 3.39 -6.80
N ALA A 9 -11.91 3.41 -7.96
CA ALA A 9 -10.53 3.82 -8.08
C ALA A 9 -10.29 5.15 -7.31
N PRO A 10 -9.09 5.37 -6.76
CA PRO A 10 -8.74 6.65 -6.17
C PRO A 10 -9.04 7.76 -7.18
N VAL A 11 -9.71 8.82 -6.71
CA VAL A 11 -10.06 10.00 -7.52
C VAL A 11 -8.76 10.68 -7.94
N ASP A 12 -7.84 10.82 -6.99
CA ASP A 12 -6.53 11.42 -7.20
C ASP A 12 -5.46 10.45 -6.63
N PRO A 13 -4.90 9.58 -7.48
CA PRO A 13 -3.96 8.55 -7.07
C PRO A 13 -2.59 9.14 -6.72
N ILE A 14 -2.22 9.09 -5.44
CA ILE A 14 -0.90 9.50 -4.96
C ILE A 14 -0.08 8.27 -4.58
N VAL A 15 1.10 8.13 -5.17
CA VAL A 15 2.05 7.08 -4.82
C VAL A 15 2.75 7.45 -3.51
N LEU A 16 2.49 6.69 -2.45
CA LEU A 16 3.18 6.84 -1.16
C LEU A 16 4.38 5.94 -1.02
N GLY A 17 4.52 4.93 -1.87
CA GLY A 17 5.61 3.99 -1.78
C GLY A 17 5.50 2.88 -2.80
N LYS A 18 6.35 1.87 -2.63
CA LYS A 18 6.45 0.73 -3.53
C LYS A 18 6.62 -0.56 -2.77
N MET A 19 5.97 -1.61 -3.26
CA MET A 19 6.17 -2.98 -2.81
C MET A 19 7.48 -3.53 -3.39
N GLY A 20 8.35 -3.97 -2.50
CA GLY A 20 9.60 -4.66 -2.80
C GLY A 20 9.39 -6.15 -3.04
N SER A 21 10.44 -6.92 -2.76
CA SER A 21 10.45 -8.38 -2.92
C SER A 21 9.61 -9.11 -1.88
N SER A 22 9.09 -10.28 -2.25
CA SER A 22 8.44 -11.21 -1.30
C SER A 22 9.43 -11.66 -0.22
N TYR A 23 8.97 -11.73 1.02
CA TYR A 23 9.74 -12.16 2.18
C TYR A 23 9.15 -13.46 2.77
N GLY A 24 9.96 -14.52 2.81
CA GLY A 24 9.52 -15.83 3.30
C GLY A 24 8.43 -16.50 2.44
N ILE A 25 7.73 -17.47 3.03
CA ILE A 25 6.67 -18.26 2.35
C ILE A 25 5.25 -17.88 2.79
N ARG A 26 5.10 -17.06 3.84
CA ARG A 26 3.81 -16.71 4.45
C ARG A 26 3.17 -15.45 3.85
N GLY A 27 3.51 -15.12 2.61
CA GLY A 27 2.96 -13.95 1.91
C GLY A 27 3.44 -12.57 2.43
N TRP A 28 4.59 -12.49 3.12
CA TRP A 28 5.13 -11.18 3.50
C TRP A 28 5.79 -10.50 2.30
N LEU A 29 5.81 -9.18 2.30
CA LEU A 29 6.41 -8.35 1.27
C LEU A 29 7.24 -7.26 1.90
N ARG A 30 8.37 -6.92 1.28
CA ARG A 30 9.07 -5.67 1.61
C ARG A 30 8.25 -4.48 1.13
N VAL A 31 8.29 -3.40 1.89
CA VAL A 31 7.70 -2.13 1.50
C VAL A 31 8.75 -1.03 1.62
N PHE A 32 8.73 -0.13 0.65
CA PHE A 32 9.52 1.09 0.63
C PHE A 32 8.56 2.25 0.61
N SER A 33 8.54 3.04 1.68
CA SER A 33 7.82 4.29 1.76
C SER A 33 8.60 5.42 1.09
N SER A 34 7.89 6.31 0.41
CA SER A 34 8.40 7.56 -0.14
C SER A 34 7.96 8.78 0.67
N THR A 35 7.28 8.57 1.80
CA THR A 35 6.91 9.59 2.78
C THR A 35 8.11 9.99 3.65
N GLU A 36 8.06 11.18 4.25
CA GLU A 36 9.09 11.67 5.20
C GLU A 36 9.30 10.67 6.35
N ASP A 37 8.20 10.21 6.93
CA ASP A 37 8.18 9.12 7.91
C ASP A 37 7.73 7.82 7.25
N ALA A 38 8.58 6.79 7.34
CA ALA A 38 8.33 5.53 6.66
C ALA A 38 7.12 4.77 7.20
N GLU A 39 6.78 5.01 8.46
CA GLU A 39 5.66 4.38 9.15
C GLU A 39 4.31 5.04 8.85
N SER A 40 4.32 6.32 8.44
CA SER A 40 3.09 7.06 8.11
C SER A 40 2.32 6.43 6.96
N ILE A 41 2.99 5.73 6.04
CA ILE A 41 2.33 5.00 4.95
C ILE A 41 1.27 4.02 5.45
N PHE A 42 1.43 3.42 6.63
CA PHE A 42 0.47 2.45 7.18
C PHE A 42 -0.77 3.08 7.80
N ASP A 43 -0.71 4.38 8.14
CA ASP A 43 -1.85 5.13 8.69
C ASP A 43 -2.88 5.43 7.60
N TYR A 44 -2.42 5.56 6.35
CA TYR A 44 -3.27 5.80 5.20
C TYR A 44 -3.87 4.49 4.67
N GLN A 45 -5.13 4.20 4.98
CA GLN A 45 -5.86 3.03 4.47
C GLN A 45 -7.24 3.38 3.92
N PRO A 46 -7.72 2.68 2.86
CA PRO A 46 -7.12 1.51 2.22
C PRO A 46 -6.04 1.86 1.19
N TRP A 47 -5.15 0.91 0.91
CA TRP A 47 -4.17 1.04 -0.17
C TRP A 47 -4.77 0.56 -1.49
N PHE A 48 -4.29 1.15 -2.57
CA PHE A 48 -4.60 0.78 -3.94
C PHE A 48 -3.31 0.43 -4.66
N ILE A 49 -3.40 -0.55 -5.54
CA ILE A 49 -2.32 -0.93 -6.44
C ILE A 49 -2.88 -0.99 -7.85
N GLN A 50 -2.04 -0.70 -8.83
CA GLN A 50 -2.39 -0.88 -10.23
C GLN A 50 -1.82 -2.21 -10.73
N LYS A 51 -2.70 -3.14 -11.11
CA LYS A 51 -2.32 -4.43 -11.66
C LYS A 51 -2.98 -4.64 -13.01
N ALA A 52 -2.19 -4.89 -14.05
CA ALA A 52 -2.69 -5.09 -15.41
C ALA A 52 -3.67 -4.00 -15.90
N GLY A 53 -3.43 -2.73 -15.51
CA GLY A 53 -4.30 -1.60 -15.86
C GLY A 53 -5.59 -1.50 -15.04
N GLN A 54 -5.76 -2.33 -14.01
CA GLN A 54 -6.90 -2.30 -13.10
C GLN A 54 -6.46 -1.91 -11.69
N TRP A 55 -7.24 -1.05 -11.05
CA TRP A 55 -7.05 -0.72 -9.64
C TRP A 55 -7.57 -1.85 -8.77
N GLN A 56 -6.69 -2.39 -7.92
CA GLN A 56 -7.06 -3.31 -6.87
C GLN A 56 -6.84 -2.65 -5.51
N GLN A 57 -7.86 -2.73 -4.67
CA GLN A 57 -7.73 -2.35 -3.28
C GLN A 57 -7.04 -3.48 -2.51
N VAL A 58 -6.03 -3.13 -1.72
CA VAL A 58 -5.34 -4.03 -0.80
C VAL A 58 -5.45 -3.51 0.61
N GLN A 59 -5.64 -4.43 1.55
CA GLN A 59 -5.75 -4.11 2.96
C GLN A 59 -4.52 -4.64 3.69
N LEU A 60 -3.87 -3.79 4.47
CA LEU A 60 -2.79 -4.21 5.37
C LEU A 60 -3.39 -5.06 6.48
N GLU A 61 -2.88 -6.28 6.65
CA GLU A 61 -3.22 -7.16 7.75
C GLU A 61 -2.27 -6.97 8.93
N SER A 62 -0.97 -6.85 8.66
CA SER A 62 0.06 -6.63 9.67
C SER A 62 1.31 -6.05 9.04
N TRP A 63 2.13 -5.38 9.81
CA TRP A 63 3.44 -4.92 9.37
C TRP A 63 4.45 -5.00 10.51
N LYS A 64 5.73 -5.02 10.18
CA LYS A 64 6.82 -5.02 11.15
C LYS A 64 8.12 -4.48 10.53
N HIS A 65 8.94 -3.88 11.37
CA HIS A 65 10.33 -3.56 11.04
C HIS A 65 11.18 -4.83 11.04
N HIS A 66 12.03 -4.98 10.04
CA HIS A 66 12.98 -6.06 9.91
C HIS A 66 14.36 -5.53 9.53
N ASN A 67 15.20 -5.28 10.54
CA ASN A 67 16.48 -4.58 10.41
C ASN A 67 16.29 -3.18 9.83
N GLN A 68 16.77 -2.94 8.61
CA GLN A 68 16.64 -1.67 7.89
C GLN A 68 15.49 -1.69 6.87
N ASP A 69 14.85 -2.85 6.68
CA ASP A 69 13.72 -3.00 5.76
C ASP A 69 12.42 -3.10 6.54
N MET A 70 11.34 -2.68 5.90
CA MET A 70 9.99 -2.83 6.44
C MET A 70 9.30 -3.96 5.70
N ILE A 71 8.62 -4.84 6.43
CA ILE A 71 7.84 -5.91 5.82
C ILE A 71 6.39 -5.88 6.26
N ILE A 72 5.51 -6.07 5.29
CA ILE A 72 4.07 -6.02 5.40
C ILE A 72 3.48 -7.38 5.09
N LYS A 73 2.29 -7.62 5.64
CA LYS A 73 1.40 -8.71 5.29
C LYS A 73 0.07 -8.09 4.90
N LEU A 74 -0.40 -8.43 3.70
CA LEU A 74 -1.67 -7.96 3.18
C LEU A 74 -2.72 -9.06 3.38
N LYS A 75 -3.96 -8.64 3.61
CA LYS A 75 -5.08 -9.55 3.78
C LYS A 75 -5.37 -10.28 2.47
N GLY A 76 -5.41 -11.62 2.52
CA GLY A 76 -5.54 -12.48 1.34
C GLY A 76 -4.22 -12.79 0.62
N VAL A 77 -3.08 -12.41 1.20
CA VAL A 77 -1.73 -12.73 0.72
C VAL A 77 -1.06 -13.63 1.74
N ASP A 78 -1.28 -14.94 1.59
CA ASP A 78 -0.86 -15.95 2.58
C ASP A 78 0.30 -16.82 2.08
N ASP A 79 0.60 -16.76 0.79
CA ASP A 79 1.63 -17.54 0.12
C ASP A 79 2.63 -16.64 -0.64
N ARG A 80 3.82 -17.17 -0.92
CA ARG A 80 4.85 -16.51 -1.72
C ARG A 80 4.37 -16.13 -3.12
N ASP A 81 3.56 -16.96 -3.78
CA ASP A 81 3.07 -16.65 -5.13
C ASP A 81 2.19 -15.40 -5.14
N ALA A 82 1.22 -15.33 -4.21
CA ALA A 82 0.38 -14.15 -4.03
C ALA A 82 1.21 -12.90 -3.72
N ALA A 83 2.25 -13.03 -2.88
CA ALA A 83 3.16 -11.94 -2.60
C ALA A 83 3.92 -11.50 -3.87
N ASN A 84 4.47 -12.44 -4.63
CA ASN A 84 5.17 -12.16 -5.89
C ASN A 84 4.32 -11.36 -6.88
N LEU A 85 3.02 -11.63 -6.97
CA LEU A 85 2.09 -10.90 -7.82
C LEU A 85 1.97 -9.40 -7.46
N LEU A 86 2.36 -9.04 -6.24
CA LEU A 86 2.33 -7.69 -5.71
C LEU A 86 3.71 -7.05 -5.65
N THR A 87 4.77 -7.82 -5.85
CA THR A 87 6.12 -7.26 -5.96
C THR A 87 6.21 -6.26 -7.10
N ASN A 88 7.02 -5.22 -6.93
CA ASN A 88 7.14 -4.10 -7.87
C ASN A 88 5.88 -3.27 -8.09
N CYS A 89 4.77 -3.53 -7.38
CA CYS A 89 3.59 -2.68 -7.44
C CYS A 89 3.79 -1.40 -6.64
N GLU A 90 3.27 -0.29 -7.16
CA GLU A 90 3.22 1.00 -6.46
C GLU A 90 2.06 1.01 -5.47
N ILE A 91 2.31 1.52 -4.27
CA ILE A 91 1.30 1.71 -3.23
C ILE A 91 0.74 3.10 -3.41
N VAL A 92 -0.55 3.12 -3.74
CA VAL A 92 -1.30 4.33 -4.06
C VAL A 92 -2.38 4.54 -3.02
N VAL A 93 -2.61 5.78 -2.65
CA VAL A 93 -3.77 6.18 -1.85
C VAL A 93 -4.48 7.33 -2.55
N ASP A 94 -5.67 7.65 -2.09
CA ASP A 94 -6.38 8.84 -2.55
C ASP A 94 -5.82 10.08 -1.85
N SER A 95 -5.58 11.18 -2.58
CA SER A 95 -5.06 12.42 -1.97
C SER A 95 -5.99 13.01 -0.92
N SER A 96 -7.29 12.69 -0.94
CA SER A 96 -8.22 13.08 0.13
C SER A 96 -7.87 12.47 1.50
N GLN A 97 -7.04 11.42 1.52
CA GLN A 97 -6.56 10.79 2.76
C GLN A 97 -5.30 11.45 3.32
N LEU A 98 -4.54 12.12 2.46
CA LEU A 98 -3.41 12.90 2.93
C LEU A 98 -3.97 14.15 3.59
N PRO A 99 -3.37 14.62 4.70
CA PRO A 99 -3.61 16.00 5.09
C PRO A 99 -3.31 16.84 3.85
N GLN A 100 -4.22 17.75 3.48
CA GLN A 100 -3.99 18.68 2.40
C GLN A 100 -2.74 19.46 2.79
N LEU A 101 -1.58 19.01 2.32
CA LEU A 101 -0.36 19.75 2.39
C LEU A 101 -0.64 20.92 1.48
N GLU A 102 -1.10 22.02 2.09
CA GLU A 102 -1.04 23.33 1.49
C GLU A 102 0.34 23.41 0.86
N GLU A 103 0.36 23.54 -0.47
CA GLU A 103 1.55 23.56 -1.30
C GLU A 103 2.59 24.47 -0.63
N GLY A 104 3.56 23.84 0.01
CA GLY A 104 4.49 24.52 0.90
C GLY A 104 5.60 25.16 0.11
N ALA A 105 5.37 26.41 -0.30
CA ALA A 105 6.32 27.52 -0.49
C ALA A 105 7.42 27.42 -1.56
#